data_AF-A0A4R6WUU8-F1
#
_entry.id   AF-A0A4R6WUU8-F1
#
_cell.length_a   1.000
_cell.length_b   1.000
_cell.length_c   1.000
_cell.angle_alpha   90.00
_cell.angle_beta   90.00
_cell.angle_gamma   90.00
#
_symmetry.space_group_name_H-M   'P 1'
#
loop_
_entity.id
_entity.type
_entity.pdbx_description
1 polymer ?
#
loop_
_entity_poly.entity_id
_entity_poly.type
_entity_poly.pdbx_seq_one_letter_code
_entity_poly.pdbx_strand_id
1 'polypeptide(L)'
;MLSMFSKRQAPEKPGPNNRIEPKSTRGRNDNVTPLKMPPKVEGDGARAMARPEVERLKMFENAPNSGQYLYHLASDIRSFTRAETESAVVKCTPVEVQRVARLLAKLKGRYLAQVVDLGSLKRASIGELDIGELRRAREMAEEVERGLNALREAIERGDLPLDGVKSEYP
;
A
#
# COMPACT_ATOMS: atom_id res chain seq x y z
N MET A 1 -54.84 -3.62 -49.38
CA MET A 1 -53.93 -2.93 -50.32
C MET A 1 -52.74 -2.43 -49.51
N LEU A 2 -51.60 -3.12 -49.63
CA LEU A 2 -50.40 -2.65 -50.36
C LEU A 2 -49.76 -1.42 -49.70
N SER A 3 -48.58 -1.56 -49.09
CA SER A 3 -47.26 -1.31 -49.74
C SER A 3 -46.71 0.03 -49.20
N MET A 4 -45.43 0.28 -48.91
CA MET A 4 -44.20 -0.52 -48.87
C MET A 4 -43.14 0.28 -48.10
N PHE A 5 -42.26 -0.45 -47.42
CA PHE A 5 -40.81 -0.28 -47.31
C PHE A 5 -40.10 1.08 -47.54
N SER A 6 -39.13 1.29 -46.64
CA SER A 6 -37.74 1.76 -46.88
C SER A 6 -37.40 3.23 -46.64
N LYS A 7 -36.67 3.45 -45.54
CA LYS A 7 -35.26 3.90 -45.62
C LYS A 7 -34.45 3.34 -44.45
N ARG A 8 -33.62 2.33 -44.77
CA ARG A 8 -32.39 1.98 -44.02
C ARG A 8 -31.26 2.85 -44.58
N GLN A 9 -30.38 3.30 -43.68
CA GLN A 9 -28.91 3.42 -43.78
C GLN A 9 -28.49 4.44 -42.69
N ALA A 10 -27.39 4.33 -41.96
CA ALA A 10 -26.34 3.35 -41.69
C ALA A 10 -25.42 4.05 -40.65
N PRO A 11 -24.47 3.36 -40.01
CA PRO A 11 -23.88 3.75 -38.74
C PRO A 11 -22.77 4.80 -38.88
N GLU A 12 -22.69 5.71 -37.91
CA GLU A 12 -21.54 6.60 -37.75
C GLU A 12 -20.29 5.77 -37.46
N LYS A 13 -19.28 6.01 -38.29
CA LYS A 13 -17.98 5.33 -38.29
C LYS A 13 -17.14 5.82 -37.11
N PRO A 14 -16.41 4.94 -36.42
CA PRO A 14 -15.39 5.34 -35.46
C PRO A 14 -14.21 6.01 -36.18
N GLY A 15 -13.82 7.18 -35.68
CA GLY A 15 -12.70 7.96 -36.21
C GLY A 15 -11.34 7.24 -36.09
N PRO A 16 -10.38 7.57 -36.96
CA PRO A 16 -9.14 6.83 -37.10
C PRO A 16 -8.13 7.16 -35.98
N ASN A 17 -7.59 6.08 -35.39
CA ASN A 17 -6.19 5.89 -35.00
C ASN A 17 -5.37 7.16 -34.71
N ASN A 18 -5.44 7.65 -33.46
CA ASN A 18 -4.28 8.28 -32.84
C ASN A 18 -3.53 7.20 -32.05
N ARG A 19 -2.64 6.53 -32.79
CA ARG A 19 -1.56 5.68 -32.29
C ARG A 19 -0.61 6.57 -31.47
N ILE A 20 -0.82 6.64 -30.16
CA ILE A 20 0.15 7.20 -29.23
C ILE A 20 1.24 6.14 -29.07
N GLU A 21 2.36 6.37 -29.76
CA GLU A 21 3.59 5.62 -29.55
C GLU A 21 4.04 5.73 -28.08
N PRO A 22 4.55 4.65 -27.46
CA PRO A 22 5.20 4.76 -26.17
C PRO A 22 6.52 5.53 -26.38
N LYS A 23 6.50 6.84 -26.14
CA LYS A 23 7.73 7.59 -25.93
C LYS A 23 8.38 7.08 -24.65
N SER A 24 9.31 6.15 -24.87
CA SER A 24 10.42 5.81 -23.99
C SER A 24 11.16 7.09 -23.60
N THR A 25 10.72 7.75 -22.54
CA THR A 25 11.52 8.70 -21.79
C THR A 25 12.08 7.94 -20.59
N ARG A 26 13.26 7.36 -20.80
CA ARG A 26 14.19 6.99 -19.73
C ARG A 26 14.40 8.23 -18.85
N GLY A 27 13.70 8.30 -17.73
CA GLY A 27 14.05 9.13 -16.59
C GLY A 27 15.36 8.60 -16.03
N ARG A 28 16.46 9.18 -16.51
CA ARG A 28 17.83 8.94 -16.08
C ARG A 28 17.95 9.57 -14.69
N ASN A 29 18.00 8.77 -13.63
CA ASN A 29 18.42 9.25 -12.32
C ASN A 29 19.92 9.57 -12.42
N ASP A 30 20.25 10.84 -12.64
CA ASP A 30 21.60 11.39 -12.70
C ASP A 30 22.22 11.53 -11.29
N ASN A 31 22.28 10.42 -10.54
CA ASN A 31 23.06 10.35 -9.30
C ASN A 31 23.89 9.06 -9.22
N VAL A 32 24.42 8.63 -10.37
CA VAL A 32 25.52 7.67 -10.42
C VAL A 32 26.74 8.42 -10.92
N THR A 33 27.64 8.75 -9.99
CA THR A 33 28.98 9.25 -10.29
C THR A 33 29.62 8.31 -11.30
N PRO A 34 30.01 8.76 -12.51
CA PRO A 34 30.69 7.87 -13.44
C PRO A 34 32.02 7.49 -12.81
N LEU A 35 32.26 6.18 -12.67
CA LEU A 35 33.54 5.64 -12.25
C LEU A 35 34.60 6.17 -13.22
N LYS A 36 35.38 7.14 -12.76
CA LYS A 36 36.47 7.76 -13.50
C LYS A 36 37.48 6.66 -13.82
N MET A 37 37.52 6.22 -15.08
CA MET A 37 38.55 5.28 -15.54
C MET A 37 39.93 5.93 -15.30
N PRO A 38 40.89 5.21 -14.68
CA PRO A 38 42.25 5.70 -14.59
C PRO A 38 42.89 5.70 -15.98
N PRO A 39 43.83 6.64 -16.27
CA PRO A 39 44.55 6.63 -17.52
C PRO A 39 45.36 5.33 -17.63
N LYS A 40 45.38 4.78 -18.84
CA LYS A 40 46.18 3.61 -19.21
C LYS A 40 47.66 3.98 -19.07
N VAL A 41 48.26 3.65 -17.93
CA VAL A 41 49.71 3.68 -17.74
C VAL A 41 50.20 2.28 -18.07
N GLU A 42 50.80 2.15 -19.25
CA GLU A 42 51.60 0.97 -19.60
C GLU A 42 52.85 0.98 -18.72
N GLY A 43 52.99 -0.05 -17.88
CA GLY A 43 54.12 -0.17 -16.97
C GLY A 43 53.92 -1.29 -15.95
N ASP A 44 54.46 -2.46 -16.29
CA ASP A 44 54.91 -3.54 -15.41
C ASP A 44 53.96 -4.18 -14.38
N GLY A 45 53.75 -5.48 -14.59
CA GLY A 45 54.01 -6.46 -13.53
C GLY A 45 52.92 -6.65 -12.47
N ALA A 46 51.92 -7.46 -12.82
CA ALA A 46 51.36 -8.49 -11.94
C ALA A 46 51.11 -8.12 -10.46
N ARG A 47 50.06 -7.34 -10.15
CA ARG A 47 49.50 -7.35 -8.77
C ARG A 47 48.05 -6.85 -8.58
N ALA A 48 47.24 -6.78 -9.63
CA ALA A 48 45.92 -6.15 -9.57
C ALA A 48 44.72 -7.08 -9.84
N MET A 49 44.78 -8.37 -9.47
CA MET A 49 43.64 -9.29 -9.65
C MET A 49 43.25 -10.10 -8.39
N ALA A 50 43.64 -9.68 -7.19
CA ALA A 50 43.33 -10.40 -5.94
C ALA A 50 42.70 -9.51 -4.85
N ARG A 51 41.94 -8.46 -5.23
CA ARG A 51 41.38 -7.49 -4.26
C ARG A 51 39.86 -7.49 -4.01
N PRO A 52 38.96 -8.16 -4.75
CA PRO A 52 37.55 -8.20 -4.34
C PRO A 52 37.27 -9.22 -3.23
N GLU A 53 38.08 -10.29 -3.14
CA GLU A 53 37.83 -11.42 -2.24
C GLU A 53 38.36 -11.15 -0.82
N VAL A 54 39.53 -10.51 -0.70
CA VAL A 54 40.10 -10.09 0.58
C VAL A 54 39.28 -8.97 1.22
N GLU A 55 38.66 -8.08 0.43
CA GLU A 55 37.73 -7.07 0.95
C GLU A 55 36.42 -7.69 1.44
N ARG A 56 35.84 -8.66 0.70
CA ARG A 56 34.66 -9.40 1.15
C ARG A 56 34.93 -10.20 2.43
N LEU A 57 36.07 -10.89 2.51
CA LEU A 57 36.45 -11.64 3.71
C LEU A 57 36.58 -10.73 4.95
N LYS A 58 37.16 -9.52 4.78
CA LYS A 58 37.24 -8.50 5.84
C LYS A 58 35.89 -7.93 6.26
N MET A 59 34.89 -7.90 5.36
CA MET A 59 33.52 -7.52 5.71
C MET A 59 32.86 -8.56 6.63
N PHE A 60 33.26 -9.83 6.53
CA PHE A 60 32.77 -10.92 7.39
C PHE A 60 33.57 -11.10 8.68
N GLU A 61 34.84 -10.64 8.73
CA GLU A 61 35.63 -10.65 9.98
C GLU A 61 35.02 -9.81 11.10
N ASN A 62 34.28 -8.75 10.74
CA ASN A 62 33.54 -7.89 11.67
C ASN A 62 32.01 -8.09 11.58
N ALA A 63 31.54 -9.18 10.95
CA ALA A 63 30.12 -9.44 10.87
C ALA A 63 29.56 -9.76 12.27
N PRO A 64 28.44 -9.13 12.67
CA PRO A 64 27.83 -9.42 13.96
C PRO A 64 27.44 -10.89 14.04
N ASN A 65 27.64 -11.49 15.21
CA ASN A 65 27.12 -12.82 15.49
C ASN A 65 25.57 -12.81 15.39
N SER A 66 24.95 -13.94 15.09
CA SER A 66 23.50 -14.09 14.96
C SER A 66 22.73 -13.53 16.17
N GLY A 67 23.25 -13.72 17.38
CA GLY A 67 22.67 -13.14 18.60
C GLY A 67 22.72 -11.61 18.65
N GLN A 68 23.83 -11.00 18.21
CA GLN A 68 23.96 -9.54 18.13
C GLN A 68 23.05 -8.97 17.04
N TYR A 69 22.98 -9.64 15.89
CA TYR A 69 22.07 -9.26 14.82
C TYR A 69 20.61 -9.30 15.28
N LEU A 70 20.16 -10.40 15.90
CA LEU A 70 18.79 -10.53 16.41
C LEU A 70 18.47 -9.52 17.51
N TYR A 71 19.45 -9.17 18.34
CA TYR A 71 19.31 -8.15 19.38
C TYR A 71 18.98 -6.77 18.79
N HIS A 72 19.66 -6.37 17.71
CA HIS A 72 19.42 -5.10 17.03
C HIS A 72 18.23 -5.15 16.07
N LEU A 73 17.94 -6.31 15.48
CA LEU A 73 16.90 -6.49 14.46
C LEU A 73 15.53 -6.00 14.92
N ALA A 74 15.14 -6.25 16.17
CA ALA A 74 13.85 -5.77 16.67
C ALA A 74 13.77 -4.24 16.74
N SER A 75 14.89 -3.57 17.02
CA SER A 75 14.99 -2.10 16.99
C SER A 75 14.96 -1.57 15.56
N ASP A 76 15.68 -2.23 14.65
CA ASP A 76 15.74 -1.85 13.25
C ASP A 76 14.39 -2.05 12.54
N ILE A 77 13.68 -3.14 12.83
CA ILE A 77 12.33 -3.37 12.32
C ILE A 77 11.40 -2.23 12.75
N ARG A 78 11.47 -1.79 14.01
CA ARG A 78 10.65 -0.66 14.48
C ARG A 78 11.02 0.65 13.78
N SER A 79 12.32 0.94 13.64
CA SER A 79 12.74 2.18 12.97
C SER A 79 12.35 2.19 11.49
N PHE A 80 12.50 1.07 10.77
CA PHE A 80 12.05 0.93 9.40
C PHE A 80 10.53 1.03 9.28
N THR A 81 9.78 0.33 10.14
CA THR A 81 8.31 0.36 10.13
C THR A 81 7.79 1.78 10.34
N ARG A 82 8.36 2.50 11.31
CA ARG A 82 8.00 3.90 11.58
C ARG A 82 8.32 4.80 10.38
N ALA A 83 9.52 4.72 9.81
CA ALA A 83 9.92 5.55 8.67
C ALA A 83 9.02 5.33 7.44
N GLU A 84 8.71 4.07 7.13
CA GLU A 84 7.81 3.72 6.02
C GLU A 84 6.35 4.13 6.31
N THR A 85 5.91 4.02 7.56
CA THR A 85 4.56 4.44 7.97
C THR A 85 4.40 5.95 7.89
N GLU A 86 5.38 6.73 8.38
CA GLU A 86 5.40 8.20 8.26
C GLU A 86 5.45 8.65 6.79
N SER A 87 6.13 7.91 5.92
CA SER A 87 6.14 8.16 4.48
C SER A 87 4.78 7.89 3.82
N ALA A 88 4.11 6.79 4.21
CA ALA A 88 2.83 6.39 3.64
C ALA A 88 1.64 7.22 4.17
N VAL A 89 1.67 7.64 5.43
CA VAL A 89 0.58 8.35 6.10
C VAL A 89 0.94 9.83 6.25
N VAL A 90 0.39 10.65 5.36
CA VAL A 90 0.71 12.09 5.28
C VAL A 90 0.47 12.82 6.60
N LYS A 91 -0.68 12.61 7.24
CA LYS A 91 -1.03 13.08 8.59
C LYS A 91 -2.06 12.14 9.20
N CYS A 92 -1.97 11.89 10.50
CA CYS A 92 -3.00 11.24 11.29
C CYS A 92 -3.42 12.19 12.41
N THR A 93 -4.66 12.68 12.36
CA THR A 93 -5.22 13.58 13.37
C THR A 93 -6.28 12.87 14.21
N PRO A 94 -6.54 13.30 15.46
CA PRO A 94 -7.62 12.75 16.27
C PRO A 94 -8.99 12.81 15.58
N VAL A 95 -9.21 13.84 14.77
CA VAL A 95 -10.46 14.01 14.01
C VAL A 95 -10.63 12.91 12.96
N GLU A 96 -9.55 12.49 12.30
CA GLU A 96 -9.59 11.40 11.33
C GLU A 96 -9.84 10.06 12.00
N VAL A 97 -9.17 9.78 13.11
CA VAL A 97 -9.42 8.57 13.92
C VAL A 97 -10.89 8.53 14.38
N GLN A 98 -11.42 9.65 14.86
CA GLN A 98 -12.83 9.76 15.22
C GLN A 98 -13.77 9.56 14.03
N ARG A 99 -13.43 10.04 12.83
CA ARG A 99 -14.22 9.81 11.61
C ARG A 99 -14.27 8.34 11.24
N VAL A 100 -13.15 7.61 11.35
CA VAL A 100 -13.10 6.16 11.13
C VAL A 100 -13.96 5.43 12.17
N ALA A 101 -13.85 5.79 13.45
CA ALA A 101 -14.69 5.22 14.50
C ALA A 101 -16.19 5.46 14.26
N ARG A 102 -16.57 6.67 13.82
CA ARG A 102 -17.96 6.99 13.44
C ARG A 102 -18.42 6.19 12.22
N LEU A 103 -17.55 5.98 11.23
CA LEU A 103 -17.83 5.13 10.07
C LEU A 103 -18.09 3.69 10.51
N LEU A 104 -17.24 3.13 11.38
CA LEU A 104 -17.42 1.79 11.93
C LEU A 104 -18.77 1.65 12.64
N ALA A 105 -19.12 2.61 13.51
CA ALA A 105 -20.39 2.60 14.22
C ALA A 105 -21.59 2.62 13.25
N LYS A 106 -21.51 3.41 12.17
CA LYS A 106 -22.55 3.43 11.12
C LYS A 106 -22.67 2.10 10.40
N LEU A 107 -21.55 1.45 10.06
CA LEU A 107 -21.55 0.15 9.38
C LEU A 107 -22.14 -0.95 10.27
N LYS A 108 -21.73 -1.01 11.55
CA LYS A 108 -22.31 -1.95 12.53
C LYS A 108 -23.81 -1.71 12.72
N GLY A 109 -24.22 -0.45 12.84
CA GLY A 109 -25.64 -0.09 12.93
C GLY A 109 -26.45 -0.54 11.72
N ARG A 110 -25.92 -0.33 10.50
CA ARG A 110 -26.56 -0.79 9.26
C ARG A 110 -26.67 -2.31 9.19
N TYR A 111 -25.61 -3.03 9.55
CA TYR A 111 -25.63 -4.49 9.60
C TYR A 111 -26.71 -4.99 10.57
N LEU A 112 -26.74 -4.46 11.80
CA LEU A 112 -27.75 -4.83 12.79
C LEU A 112 -29.18 -4.49 12.33
N ALA A 113 -29.37 -3.34 11.69
CA ALA A 113 -30.66 -2.99 11.10
C ALA A 113 -31.11 -4.03 10.06
N GLN A 114 -30.20 -4.44 9.16
CA GLN A 114 -30.49 -5.48 8.17
C GLN A 114 -30.81 -6.84 8.81
N VAL A 115 -30.11 -7.23 9.88
CA VAL A 115 -30.42 -8.47 10.64
C VAL A 115 -31.84 -8.40 11.19
N VAL A 116 -32.21 -7.28 11.83
CA VAL A 116 -33.55 -7.08 12.40
C VAL A 116 -34.62 -7.05 11.31
N ASP A 117 -34.35 -6.39 10.19
CA ASP A 117 -35.28 -6.31 9.06
C ASP A 117 -35.53 -7.69 8.42
N LEU A 118 -34.52 -8.57 8.41
CA LEU A 118 -34.67 -9.96 7.95
C LEU A 118 -35.52 -10.82 8.89
N GLY A 119 -35.44 -10.56 10.20
CA GLY A 119 -36.26 -11.26 11.21
C GLY A 119 -37.70 -10.74 11.33
N SER A 120 -38.06 -9.70 10.57
CA SER A 120 -39.40 -9.10 10.63
C SER A 120 -40.47 -10.01 10.02
N LEU A 121 -41.55 -10.24 10.78
CA LEU A 121 -42.74 -11.03 10.37
C LEU A 121 -43.44 -10.49 9.11
N LYS A 122 -43.11 -9.27 8.68
CA LYS A 122 -43.67 -8.64 7.47
C LYS A 122 -43.02 -9.15 6.18
N ARG A 123 -41.93 -9.92 6.26
CA ARG A 123 -41.15 -10.36 5.11
C ARG A 123 -41.53 -11.81 4.74
N ALA A 124 -41.85 -12.05 3.47
CA ALA A 124 -42.45 -13.31 3.02
C ALA A 124 -41.44 -14.48 2.90
N SER A 125 -40.15 -14.21 2.72
CA SER A 125 -39.06 -15.20 2.67
C SER A 125 -37.70 -14.51 2.59
N ILE A 126 -36.66 -15.10 3.19
CA ILE A 126 -35.26 -14.64 3.05
C ILE A 126 -34.67 -15.26 1.78
N GLY A 127 -34.17 -14.44 0.86
CA GLY A 127 -33.53 -14.89 -0.37
C GLY A 127 -32.00 -14.88 -0.33
N GLU A 128 -31.36 -15.50 -1.32
CA GLU A 128 -29.88 -15.52 -1.45
C GLU A 128 -29.30 -14.10 -1.58
N LEU A 129 -30.01 -13.20 -2.26
CA LEU A 129 -29.61 -11.80 -2.40
C LEU A 129 -29.52 -11.11 -1.03
N ASP A 130 -30.50 -11.37 -0.16
CA ASP A 130 -30.56 -10.80 1.19
C ASP A 130 -29.37 -11.26 2.03
N ILE A 131 -29.06 -12.57 1.98
CA ILE A 131 -27.91 -13.14 2.67
C ILE A 131 -26.60 -12.56 2.11
N GLY A 132 -26.51 -12.37 0.80
CA GLY A 132 -25.37 -11.74 0.15
C GLY A 132 -25.16 -10.28 0.58
N GLU A 133 -26.23 -9.49 0.67
CA GLU A 133 -26.18 -8.12 1.18
C GLU A 133 -25.77 -8.06 2.65
N LEU A 134 -26.34 -8.95 3.47
CA LEU A 134 -26.03 -9.06 4.88
C LEU A 134 -24.55 -9.42 5.10
N ARG A 135 -24.03 -10.37 4.32
CA ARG A 135 -22.62 -10.77 4.36
C ARG A 135 -21.70 -9.62 4.00
N ARG A 136 -21.99 -8.89 2.91
CA ARG A 136 -21.21 -7.70 2.52
C ARG A 136 -21.19 -6.64 3.61
N ALA A 137 -22.34 -6.35 4.23
CA ALA A 137 -22.43 -5.38 5.31
C ALA A 137 -21.59 -5.79 6.53
N ARG A 138 -21.60 -7.09 6.89
CA ARG A 138 -20.74 -7.64 7.94
C ARG A 138 -19.26 -7.46 7.61
N GLU A 139 -18.84 -7.93 6.43
CA GLU A 139 -17.43 -7.90 6.00
C GLU A 139 -16.88 -6.48 5.95
N MET A 140 -17.67 -5.51 5.46
CA MET A 140 -17.29 -4.10 5.48
C MET A 140 -17.07 -3.58 6.91
N ALA A 141 -17.95 -3.93 7.86
CA ALA A 141 -17.79 -3.51 9.24
C ALA A 141 -16.55 -4.13 9.89
N GLU A 142 -16.30 -5.42 9.65
CA GLU A 142 -15.15 -6.16 10.18
C GLU A 142 -13.82 -5.66 9.62
N GLU A 143 -13.76 -5.31 8.33
CA GLU A 143 -12.55 -4.77 7.72
C GLU A 143 -12.21 -3.38 8.29
N VAL A 144 -13.21 -2.51 8.44
CA VAL A 144 -13.01 -1.18 9.05
C VAL A 144 -12.64 -1.30 10.53
N GLU A 145 -13.18 -2.28 11.25
CA GLU A 145 -12.79 -2.56 12.64
C GLU A 145 -11.33 -3.00 12.75
N ARG A 146 -10.90 -3.93 11.87
CA ARG A 146 -9.49 -4.33 11.79
C ARG A 146 -8.59 -3.14 11.48
N GLY A 147 -8.97 -2.29 10.53
CA GLY A 147 -8.24 -1.06 10.21
C GLY A 147 -8.15 -0.08 11.38
N LEU A 148 -9.24 0.12 12.13
CA LEU A 148 -9.25 1.01 13.30
C LEU A 148 -8.38 0.46 14.43
N ASN A 149 -8.39 -0.85 14.66
CA ASN A 149 -7.51 -1.49 15.65
C ASN A 149 -6.03 -1.38 15.24
N ALA A 150 -5.71 -1.59 13.96
CA ALA A 150 -4.36 -1.40 13.45
C ALA A 150 -3.88 0.05 13.61
N LEU A 151 -4.74 1.03 13.34
CA LEU A 151 -4.45 2.46 13.58
C LEU A 151 -4.15 2.73 15.05
N ARG A 152 -4.98 2.20 15.95
CA ARG A 152 -4.78 2.34 17.39
C ARG A 152 -3.44 1.74 17.83
N GLU A 153 -3.14 0.52 17.41
CA GLU A 153 -1.88 -0.16 17.74
C GLU A 153 -0.66 0.61 17.22
N ALA A 154 -0.72 1.13 16.00
CA ALA A 154 0.36 1.92 15.41
C ALA A 154 0.61 3.23 16.19
N ILE A 155 -0.46 3.88 16.67
CA ILE A 155 -0.36 5.07 17.53
C ILE A 155 0.23 4.68 18.90
N GLU A 156 -0.27 3.61 19.53
CA GLU A 156 0.20 3.14 20.86
C GLU A 156 1.68 2.74 20.85
N ARG A 157 2.17 2.16 19.75
CA ARG A 157 3.59 1.80 19.58
C ARG A 157 4.48 2.99 19.20
N GLY A 158 3.90 4.12 18.82
CA GLY A 158 4.63 5.27 18.31
C GLY A 158 5.13 5.12 16.87
N ASP A 159 4.62 4.13 16.13
CA ASP A 159 4.91 3.92 14.70
C ASP A 159 4.18 4.94 13.82
N LEU A 160 3.06 5.47 14.31
CA LEU A 160 2.26 6.51 13.65
C LEU A 160 2.11 7.74 14.57
N PRO A 161 2.73 8.89 14.24
CA PRO A 161 2.57 10.10 15.03
C PRO A 161 1.15 10.67 14.89
N LEU A 162 0.58 11.11 16.02
CA LEU A 162 -0.74 11.72 16.09
C LEU A 162 -0.60 13.26 16.14
N ASP A 163 -0.90 13.92 15.03
CA ASP A 163 -0.81 15.39 14.91
C ASP A 163 -1.92 16.10 15.70
N GLY A 164 -1.58 17.19 16.38
CA GLY A 164 -2.52 17.97 17.19
C GLY A 164 -2.79 17.42 18.61
N VAL A 165 -2.05 16.40 19.05
CA VAL A 165 -2.05 15.94 20.45
C VAL A 165 -0.68 16.20 21.06
N LYS A 166 -0.65 16.76 22.27
CA LYS A 166 0.60 16.85 23.02
C LYS A 166 1.07 15.44 23.33
N SER A 167 2.22 15.05 22.81
CA SER A 167 2.92 13.85 23.28
C SER A 167 3.38 14.13 24.70
N GLU A 168 2.58 13.77 25.69
CA GLU A 168 3.05 13.70 27.07
C GLU A 168 3.83 12.40 27.23
N TYR A 169 5.07 12.36 26.76
CA TYR A 169 6.13 11.53 27.35
C TYR A 169 7.50 12.16 27.02
N PRO A 170 8.41 12.28 28.01
CA PRO A 170 9.74 12.89 27.88
C PRO A 170 10.69 12.15 26.94
#